data_AF-A0A804R4U0-F1
#
_entry.id   AF-A0A804R4U0-F1
#
_cell.length_a   1.000
_cell.length_b   1.000
_cell.length_c   1.000
_cell.angle_alpha   90.00
_cell.angle_beta   90.00
_cell.angle_gamma   90.00
#
_symmetry.space_group_name_H-M   'P 1'
#
loop_
_entity.id
_entity.type
_entity.pdbx_description
1 polymer ?
#
loop_
_entity_poly.entity_id
_entity_poly.type
_entity_poly.pdbx_seq_one_letter_code
_entity_poly.pdbx_strand_id
1 'polypeptide(L)'
;MPNDREVTCGICFESCPLGSMSAAACGHPFYGTCWRGYISTAISDGPGCLMLRCPDPSCAAAVGQDMINSLANVEDTEKYGRYLRRSYIEDNRKTKWCPAPGCEYAAEFVMGSGSYDVNCNCSYGFCWNCTEEAHRPVDCATVSKWILKNSAESENMNWYRRIKHKFLNSANCLEFLLWISLMNWYMIMDMEGGTAVYK
;
A
#
# COMPACT_ATOMS: atom_id res chain seq x y z
N MET A 1 -18.20 -16.10 50.16
CA MET A 1 -18.65 -16.11 48.76
C MET A 1 -18.68 -14.66 48.29
N PRO A 2 -17.82 -14.23 47.35
CA PRO A 2 -18.00 -12.91 46.77
C PRO A 2 -19.16 -13.00 45.77
N ASN A 3 -20.08 -12.07 45.88
CA ASN A 3 -21.20 -11.85 44.98
C ASN A 3 -20.64 -11.54 43.60
N ASP A 4 -20.46 -12.55 42.74
CA ASP A 4 -20.11 -12.37 41.33
C ASP A 4 -21.32 -11.69 40.69
N ARG A 5 -21.31 -10.35 40.68
CA ARG A 5 -22.38 -9.57 40.10
C ARG A 5 -22.40 -9.91 38.61
N GLU A 6 -23.41 -10.66 38.21
CA GLU A 6 -23.65 -10.95 36.80
C GLU A 6 -23.98 -9.65 36.07
N VAL A 7 -23.38 -9.47 34.91
CA VAL A 7 -23.60 -8.34 34.03
C VAL A 7 -24.02 -8.88 32.67
N THR A 8 -25.03 -8.26 32.07
CA THR A 8 -25.54 -8.65 30.76
C THR A 8 -24.72 -8.00 29.65
N CYS A 9 -24.32 -8.80 28.66
CA CYS A 9 -23.62 -8.31 27.47
C CYS A 9 -24.57 -7.52 26.55
N GLY A 10 -24.17 -6.32 26.12
CA GLY A 10 -24.96 -5.50 25.20
C GLY A 10 -25.06 -6.01 23.74
N ILE A 11 -24.35 -7.09 23.38
CA ILE A 11 -24.37 -7.68 22.03
C ILE A 11 -25.13 -9.01 22.00
N CYS A 12 -24.74 -9.97 22.85
CA CYS A 12 -25.39 -11.29 22.87
C CYS A 12 -26.54 -11.40 23.88
N PHE A 13 -26.70 -10.41 24.77
CA PHE A 13 -27.72 -10.40 25.84
C PHE A 13 -27.61 -11.55 26.85
N GLU A 14 -26.47 -12.24 26.90
CA GLU A 14 -26.19 -13.27 27.91
C GLU A 14 -25.67 -12.65 29.21
N SER A 15 -26.07 -13.22 30.36
CA SER A 15 -25.55 -12.87 31.68
C SER A 15 -24.22 -13.57 31.94
N CYS A 16 -23.20 -12.81 32.33
CA CYS A 16 -21.85 -13.32 32.54
C CYS A 16 -21.24 -12.81 33.84
N PRO A 17 -20.30 -13.57 34.44
CA PRO A 17 -19.45 -13.07 35.50
C PRO A 17 -18.68 -11.84 35.03
N LEU A 18 -18.57 -10.82 35.89
CA LEU A 18 -17.81 -9.59 35.62
C LEU A 18 -16.40 -9.85 35.08
N GLY A 19 -15.73 -10.91 35.54
CA GLY A 19 -14.36 -11.25 35.11
C GLY A 19 -14.21 -11.64 33.64
N SER A 20 -15.30 -12.01 32.97
CA SER A 20 -15.32 -12.36 31.54
C SER A 20 -15.76 -11.21 30.63
N MET A 21 -16.05 -10.05 31.24
CA MET A 21 -16.49 -8.85 30.55
C MET A 21 -15.31 -7.92 30.29
N SER A 22 -15.34 -7.23 29.17
CA SER A 22 -14.40 -6.15 28.87
C SER A 22 -15.18 -4.91 28.45
N ALA A 23 -14.61 -3.75 28.72
CA ALA A 23 -15.20 -2.47 28.37
C ALA A 23 -14.12 -1.51 27.88
N ALA A 24 -14.47 -0.67 26.92
CA ALA A 24 -13.67 0.51 26.60
C ALA A 24 -13.77 1.54 27.75
N ALA A 25 -13.13 2.70 27.60
CA ALA A 25 -13.12 3.76 28.61
C ALA A 25 -14.52 4.26 29.04
N CYS A 26 -15.57 4.03 28.24
CA CYS A 26 -16.96 4.35 28.59
C CYS A 26 -17.59 3.41 29.63
N GLY A 27 -17.02 2.23 29.88
CA GLY A 27 -17.56 1.27 30.85
C GLY A 27 -18.70 0.37 30.34
N HIS A 28 -19.16 0.53 29.09
CA HIS A 28 -20.13 -0.40 28.49
C HIS A 28 -19.56 -1.82 28.38
N PRO A 29 -20.14 -2.81 29.09
CA PRO A 29 -19.56 -4.13 29.21
C PRO A 29 -20.04 -5.05 28.08
N PHE A 30 -19.09 -5.69 27.41
CA PHE A 30 -19.38 -6.75 26.44
C PHE A 30 -18.52 -7.98 26.72
N TYR A 31 -19.05 -9.13 26.32
CA TYR A 31 -18.37 -10.40 26.50
C TYR A 31 -17.09 -10.45 25.64
N GLY A 32 -16.04 -11.09 26.16
CA GLY A 32 -14.74 -11.16 25.47
C GLY A 32 -14.82 -11.76 24.06
N THR A 33 -15.71 -12.73 23.82
CA THR A 33 -15.91 -13.28 22.46
C THR A 33 -16.68 -12.33 21.55
N CYS A 34 -17.61 -11.53 22.08
CA CYS A 34 -18.30 -10.49 21.30
C CYS A 34 -17.32 -9.39 20.89
N TRP A 35 -16.42 -8.97 21.79
CA TRP A 35 -15.33 -8.06 21.44
C TRP A 35 -14.42 -8.63 20.37
N ARG A 36 -14.00 -9.90 20.49
CA ARG A 36 -13.19 -10.59 19.48
C ARG A 36 -13.85 -10.55 18.11
N GLY A 37 -15.14 -10.93 18.03
CA GLY A 37 -15.89 -10.89 16.78
C GLY A 37 -15.97 -9.47 16.20
N TYR A 38 -16.32 -8.50 17.03
CA TYR A 38 -16.45 -7.09 16.62
C TYR A 38 -15.13 -6.51 16.09
N ILE A 39 -14.02 -6.73 16.81
CA ILE A 39 -12.68 -6.28 16.41
C ILE A 39 -12.24 -6.96 15.11
N SER A 40 -12.46 -8.28 15.01
CA SER A 40 -12.09 -9.06 13.81
C SER A 40 -12.85 -8.60 12.56
N THR A 41 -14.15 -8.32 12.69
CA THR A 41 -14.95 -7.74 11.60
C THR A 41 -14.40 -6.36 11.20
N ALA A 42 -14.15 -5.47 12.16
CA ALA A 42 -13.64 -4.14 11.85
C ALA A 42 -12.27 -4.17 11.14
N ILE A 43 -11.36 -5.06 11.56
CA ILE A 43 -10.05 -5.25 10.92
C ILE A 43 -10.18 -5.90 9.54
N SER A 44 -11.17 -6.77 9.37
CA SER A 44 -11.48 -7.39 8.07
C SER A 44 -11.97 -6.37 7.06
N ASP A 45 -12.83 -5.44 7.49
CA ASP A 45 -13.40 -4.37 6.67
C ASP A 45 -12.34 -3.36 6.19
N GLY A 46 -11.24 -3.18 6.93
CA GLY A 46 -10.05 -2.49 6.47
C GLY A 46 -9.51 -1.42 7.44
N PRO A 47 -8.79 -0.38 6.95
CA PRO A 47 -8.08 0.58 7.80
C PRO A 47 -9.00 1.45 8.66
N GLY A 48 -10.32 1.44 8.43
CA GLY A 48 -11.31 2.09 9.31
C GLY A 48 -11.26 1.58 10.76
N CYS A 49 -10.70 0.39 11.00
CA CYS A 49 -10.46 -0.14 12.35
C CYS A 49 -9.58 0.74 13.24
N LEU A 50 -8.76 1.65 12.66
CA LEU A 50 -7.95 2.60 13.43
C LEU A 50 -8.80 3.62 14.19
N MET A 51 -10.06 3.81 13.78
CA MET A 51 -11.03 4.72 14.40
C MET A 51 -12.17 3.96 15.10
N LEU A 52 -11.93 2.69 15.49
CA LEU A 52 -12.94 1.82 16.09
C LEU A 52 -13.52 2.43 17.37
N ARG A 53 -14.84 2.29 17.54
CA ARG A 53 -15.59 2.82 18.67
C ARG A 53 -16.25 1.71 19.47
N CYS A 54 -16.75 2.07 20.65
CA CYS A 54 -17.59 1.22 21.47
C CYS A 54 -18.75 0.61 20.63
N PRO A 55 -19.07 -0.69 20.80
CA PRO A 55 -20.17 -1.34 20.10
C PRO A 55 -21.56 -0.76 20.42
N ASP A 56 -21.72 -0.07 21.56
CA ASP A 56 -22.95 0.66 21.87
C ASP A 56 -23.17 1.80 20.85
N PRO A 57 -24.28 1.80 20.08
CA PRO A 57 -24.52 2.77 19.01
C PRO A 57 -24.63 4.22 19.48
N SER A 58 -24.97 4.45 20.74
CA SER A 58 -25.06 5.78 21.34
C SER A 58 -23.72 6.29 21.86
N CYS A 59 -22.70 5.43 21.89
CA CYS A 59 -21.41 5.73 22.47
C CYS A 59 -20.35 6.07 21.42
N ALA A 60 -19.66 7.20 21.62
CA ALA A 60 -18.57 7.63 20.76
C ALA A 60 -17.18 7.25 21.28
N ALA A 61 -17.07 6.55 22.42
CA ALA A 61 -15.79 6.24 23.03
C ALA A 61 -14.91 5.39 22.11
N ALA A 62 -13.65 5.80 21.95
CA ALA A 62 -12.69 5.08 21.12
C ALA A 62 -12.24 3.79 21.80
N VAL A 63 -11.95 2.77 20.98
CA VAL A 63 -11.29 1.54 21.40
C VAL A 63 -9.79 1.74 21.26
N GLY A 64 -9.06 1.64 22.38
CA GLY A 64 -7.61 1.81 22.40
C GLY A 64 -6.86 0.62 21.78
N GLN A 65 -5.64 0.89 21.31
CA GLN A 65 -4.75 -0.14 20.76
C GLN A 65 -4.42 -1.23 21.78
N ASP A 66 -4.30 -0.88 23.07
CA ASP A 66 -4.11 -1.80 24.18
C ASP A 66 -5.23 -2.83 24.28
N MET A 67 -6.48 -2.38 24.14
CA MET A 67 -7.64 -3.25 24.15
C MET A 67 -7.69 -4.15 22.90
N ILE A 68 -7.36 -3.61 21.73
CA ILE A 68 -7.27 -4.39 20.48
C ILE A 68 -6.21 -5.48 20.63
N ASN A 69 -5.01 -5.14 21.09
CA ASN A 69 -3.91 -6.09 21.29
C ASN A 69 -4.24 -7.18 22.33
N SER A 70 -5.05 -6.86 23.34
CA SER A 70 -5.45 -7.82 24.37
C SER A 70 -6.56 -8.78 23.92
N LEU A 71 -7.45 -8.34 23.03
CA LEU A 71 -8.67 -9.08 22.70
C LEU A 71 -8.59 -9.73 21.33
N ALA A 72 -7.91 -9.12 20.35
CA ALA A 72 -7.75 -9.68 19.02
C ALA A 72 -6.98 -11.02 19.04
N ASN A 73 -7.15 -11.81 17.98
CA ASN A 73 -6.26 -12.95 17.74
C ASN A 73 -4.92 -12.45 17.13
N VAL A 74 -3.95 -13.35 16.98
CA VAL A 74 -2.61 -13.02 16.50
C VAL A 74 -2.65 -12.43 15.09
N GLU A 75 -3.41 -13.04 14.18
CA GLU A 75 -3.52 -12.61 12.78
C GLU A 75 -4.14 -11.21 12.66
N ASP A 76 -5.22 -10.95 13.40
CA ASP A 76 -5.88 -9.66 13.46
C ASP A 76 -4.96 -8.59 14.08
N THR A 77 -4.19 -8.94 15.12
CA THR A 77 -3.23 -8.03 15.74
C THR A 77 -2.14 -7.62 14.75
N GLU A 78 -1.60 -8.57 13.98
CA GLU A 78 -0.62 -8.29 12.92
C GLU A 78 -1.22 -7.41 11.80
N LYS A 79 -2.44 -7.72 11.36
CA LYS A 79 -3.15 -6.94 10.34
C LYS A 79 -3.46 -5.52 10.82
N TYR A 80 -3.92 -5.34 12.05
CA TYR A 80 -4.11 -4.03 12.68
C TYR A 80 -2.78 -3.25 12.74
N GLY A 81 -1.69 -3.91 13.15
CA GLY A 81 -0.35 -3.31 13.18
C GLY A 81 0.12 -2.82 11.81
N ARG A 82 -0.21 -3.55 10.73
CA ARG A 82 0.06 -3.10 9.35
C ARG A 82 -0.74 -1.85 8.99
N TYR A 83 -2.03 -1.79 9.32
CA TYR A 83 -2.83 -0.58 9.09
C TYR A 83 -2.29 0.62 9.87
N LEU A 84 -1.94 0.42 11.15
CA LEU A 84 -1.40 1.49 11.99
C LEU A 84 -0.08 2.04 11.43
N ARG A 85 0.84 1.16 11.02
CA ARG A 85 2.10 1.54 10.40
C ARG A 85 1.89 2.27 9.07
N ARG A 86 0.95 1.78 8.26
CA ARG A 86 0.53 2.39 7.00
C ARG A 86 0.07 3.83 7.19
N SER A 87 -0.87 4.04 8.11
CA SER A 87 -1.39 5.36 8.44
C SER A 87 -0.28 6.31 8.90
N TYR A 88 0.63 5.86 9.77
CA TYR A 88 1.74 6.69 10.25
C TYR A 88 2.67 7.18 9.13
N ILE A 89 3.01 6.31 8.18
CA ILE A 89 3.90 6.67 7.06
C ILE A 89 3.19 7.55 6.04
N GLU A 90 1.92 7.29 5.75
CA GLU A 90 1.14 8.07 4.78
C GLU A 90 0.87 9.50 5.27
N ASP A 91 0.78 9.73 6.59
CA ASP A 91 0.63 11.06 7.18
C ASP A 91 1.95 11.87 7.23
N ASN A 92 3.11 11.21 7.13
CA ASN A 92 4.41 11.88 7.22
C ASN A 92 4.97 12.26 5.84
N ARG A 93 5.04 13.57 5.58
CA ARG A 93 5.54 14.15 4.32
C ARG A 93 6.99 13.80 3.97
N LYS A 94 7.79 13.34 4.93
CA LYS A 94 9.20 12.96 4.72
C LYS A 94 9.37 11.47 4.43
N THR A 95 8.31 10.67 4.51
CA THR A 95 8.37 9.23 4.29
C THR A 95 7.45 8.80 3.15
N LYS A 96 7.84 7.79 2.39
CA LYS A 96 7.00 7.15 1.37
C LYS A 96 7.18 5.64 1.37
N TRP A 97 6.11 4.92 1.07
CA TRP A 97 6.15 3.47 0.87
C TRP A 97 6.98 3.10 -0.36
N CYS A 98 7.71 1.99 -0.28
CA CYS A 98 8.31 1.38 -1.46
C CYS A 98 7.19 0.90 -2.41
N PRO A 99 7.25 1.22 -3.72
CA PRO A 99 6.21 0.81 -4.67
C PRO A 99 6.33 -0.65 -5.12
N ALA A 100 7.40 -1.36 -4.73
CA ALA A 100 7.59 -2.75 -5.11
C ALA A 100 6.46 -3.65 -4.56
N PRO A 101 5.88 -4.54 -5.39
CA PRO A 101 4.83 -5.44 -4.94
C PRO A 101 5.27 -6.30 -3.74
N GLY A 102 4.44 -6.31 -2.69
CA GLY A 102 4.70 -7.08 -1.46
C GLY A 102 5.78 -6.50 -0.54
N CYS A 103 6.37 -5.35 -0.87
CA CYS A 103 7.33 -4.69 0.01
C CYS A 103 6.63 -3.85 1.10
N GLU A 104 7.01 -4.05 2.36
CA GLU A 104 6.49 -3.30 3.52
C GLU A 104 7.54 -2.35 4.14
N TYR A 105 8.56 -1.96 3.37
CA TYR A 105 9.51 -0.92 3.77
C TYR A 105 9.06 0.46 3.29
N ALA A 106 9.44 1.48 4.05
CA ALA A 106 9.28 2.88 3.67
C ALA A 106 10.63 3.59 3.68
N ALA A 107 10.79 4.54 2.75
CA ALA A 107 11.97 5.37 2.63
C ALA A 107 11.70 6.74 3.26
N GLU A 108 12.57 7.15 4.18
CA GLU A 108 12.65 8.53 4.66
C GLU A 108 13.57 9.34 3.73
N PHE A 109 13.11 10.51 3.28
CA PHE A 109 13.89 11.39 2.44
C PHE A 109 14.63 12.44 3.25
N VAL A 110 15.95 12.38 3.19
CA VAL A 110 16.83 13.39 3.77
C VAL A 110 17.05 14.49 2.73
N MET A 111 16.50 15.67 2.99
CA MET A 111 16.70 16.83 2.11
C MET A 111 18.20 17.15 1.94
N GLY A 112 18.60 17.44 0.71
CA GLY A 112 19.99 17.82 0.37
C GLY A 112 20.83 16.73 -0.29
N SER A 113 20.28 15.53 -0.54
CA SER A 113 20.96 14.42 -1.20
C SER A 113 21.31 14.65 -2.69
N GLY A 114 20.85 15.75 -3.31
CA GLY A 114 21.09 16.07 -4.73
C GLY A 114 20.33 15.18 -5.73
N SER A 115 19.82 14.02 -5.29
CA SER A 115 19.00 13.10 -6.07
C SER A 115 17.73 12.71 -5.33
N TYR A 116 16.66 12.50 -6.09
CA TYR A 116 15.41 11.92 -5.58
C TYR A 116 15.43 10.38 -5.63
N ASP A 117 16.37 9.77 -6.34
CA ASP A 117 16.43 8.31 -6.44
C ASP A 117 16.87 7.72 -5.09
N VAL A 118 16.08 6.77 -4.60
CA VAL A 118 16.30 6.05 -3.34
C VAL A 118 16.26 4.55 -3.58
N ASN A 119 17.09 3.80 -2.85
CA ASN A 119 17.09 2.34 -2.87
C ASN A 119 16.42 1.80 -1.61
N CYS A 120 15.43 0.95 -1.81
CA CYS A 120 14.80 0.22 -0.72
C CYS A 120 15.65 -0.98 -0.30
N ASN A 121 15.47 -1.47 0.94
CA ASN A 121 16.08 -2.72 1.42
C ASN A 121 15.67 -3.95 0.60
N CYS A 122 14.54 -3.89 -0.13
CA CYS A 122 14.16 -4.93 -1.10
C CYS A 122 14.94 -4.83 -2.44
N SER A 123 15.94 -3.95 -2.52
CA SER A 123 16.71 -3.61 -3.72
C SER A 123 15.97 -2.84 -4.81
N TYR A 124 14.67 -2.59 -4.66
CA TYR A 124 13.93 -1.76 -5.61
C TYR A 124 14.38 -0.29 -5.50
N GLY A 125 14.80 0.28 -6.63
CA GLY A 125 15.15 1.69 -6.77
C GLY A 125 13.98 2.49 -7.30
N PHE A 126 13.61 3.57 -6.62
CA PHE A 126 12.51 4.44 -7.06
C PHE A 126 12.83 5.91 -6.84
N CYS A 127 12.22 6.78 -7.63
CA CYS A 127 12.29 8.21 -7.44
C CYS A 127 11.34 8.63 -6.32
N TRP A 128 11.88 9.17 -5.22
CA TRP A 128 11.09 9.62 -4.09
C TRP A 128 10.08 10.72 -4.47
N ASN A 129 10.37 11.53 -5.50
CA ASN A 129 9.47 12.60 -5.92
C ASN A 129 8.19 12.06 -6.60
N CYS A 130 8.33 11.29 -7.69
CA CYS A 130 7.20 10.81 -8.50
C CYS A 130 6.78 9.36 -8.24
N THR A 131 7.49 8.61 -7.39
CA THR A 131 7.24 7.20 -7.03
C THR A 131 7.38 6.17 -8.16
N GLU A 132 7.85 6.60 -9.33
CA GLU A 132 8.24 5.70 -10.43
C GLU A 132 9.61 5.07 -10.19
N GLU A 133 9.99 4.09 -11.02
CA GLU A 133 11.33 3.49 -11.01
C GLU A 133 12.41 4.59 -11.09
N ALA A 134 13.53 4.38 -10.40
CA ALA A 134 14.64 5.33 -10.38
C ALA A 134 15.10 5.62 -11.81
N HIS A 135 15.09 6.90 -12.19
CA HIS A 135 15.08 7.28 -13.60
C HIS A 135 16.12 8.34 -13.97
N ARG A 136 17.12 8.59 -13.11
CA ARG A 136 18.22 9.48 -13.47
C ARG A 136 18.98 8.96 -14.71
N PRO A 137 19.39 9.86 -15.63
CA PRO A 137 19.37 11.33 -15.51
C PRO A 137 18.05 12.00 -15.93
N VAL A 138 17.07 11.25 -16.44
CA VAL A 138 15.79 11.78 -16.94
C VAL A 138 14.99 12.44 -15.80
N ASP A 139 14.29 13.54 -16.08
CA ASP A 139 13.47 14.22 -15.08
C ASP A 139 12.06 13.61 -14.96
N CYS A 140 11.39 13.84 -13.83
CA CYS A 140 10.07 13.26 -13.55
C CYS A 140 9.00 13.67 -14.58
N ALA A 141 9.08 14.87 -15.18
CA ALA A 141 8.09 15.33 -16.14
C ALA A 141 8.23 14.58 -17.47
N THR A 142 9.46 14.32 -17.90
CA THR A 142 9.74 13.49 -19.08
C THR A 142 9.29 12.04 -18.87
N VAL A 143 9.55 11.45 -17.70
CA VAL A 143 9.05 10.11 -17.35
C VAL A 143 7.52 10.07 -17.34
N SER A 144 6.85 11.05 -16.75
CA SER A 144 5.39 11.11 -16.72
C SER A 144 4.78 11.16 -18.12
N LYS A 145 5.34 11.96 -19.04
CA LYS A 145 4.91 11.99 -20.45
C LYS A 145 5.12 10.65 -21.15
N TRP A 146 6.22 9.96 -20.85
CA TRP A 146 6.47 8.62 -21.40
C TRP A 146 5.43 7.61 -20.94
N ILE A 147 5.17 7.55 -19.64
CA ILE A 147 4.19 6.63 -19.07
C ILE A 147 2.82 6.89 -19.69
N LEU A 148 2.42 8.17 -19.81
CA LEU A 148 1.16 8.55 -20.43
C LEU A 148 1.08 8.06 -21.89
N LYS A 149 2.13 8.29 -22.70
CA LYS A 149 2.19 7.83 -24.10
C LYS A 149 2.07 6.30 -24.20
N ASN A 150 2.79 5.57 -23.36
CA ASN A 150 2.74 4.09 -23.37
C ASN A 150 1.48 3.52 -22.70
N SER A 151 0.75 4.30 -21.90
CA SER A 151 -0.52 3.84 -21.34
C SER A 151 -1.67 3.86 -22.36
N ALA A 152 -1.51 4.57 -23.48
CA ALA A 152 -2.50 4.59 -24.55
C ALA A 152 -2.59 3.21 -25.23
N GLU A 153 -3.62 2.44 -24.87
CA GLU A 153 -3.83 1.02 -25.25
C GLU A 153 -3.72 0.77 -26.77
N SER A 154 -4.09 1.73 -27.60
CA SER A 154 -4.04 1.62 -29.05
C SER A 154 -2.62 1.54 -29.60
N GLU A 155 -1.70 2.35 -29.05
CA GLU A 155 -0.28 2.27 -29.36
C GLU A 155 0.32 1.00 -28.78
N ASN A 156 -0.15 0.59 -27.59
CA ASN A 156 0.36 -0.60 -26.92
C ASN A 156 0.04 -1.93 -27.65
N MET A 157 -1.18 -2.10 -28.12
CA MET A 157 -1.53 -3.26 -28.93
C MET A 157 -0.84 -3.28 -30.29
N ASN A 158 -0.63 -2.10 -30.89
CA ASN A 158 0.00 -1.99 -32.20
C ASN A 158 1.50 -2.33 -32.14
N TRP A 159 2.22 -1.93 -31.09
CA TRP A 159 3.62 -2.37 -30.94
C TRP A 159 3.69 -3.87 -30.72
N TYR A 160 2.85 -4.45 -29.86
CA TYR A 160 2.88 -5.89 -29.58
C TYR A 160 2.62 -6.70 -30.86
N ARG A 161 1.63 -6.28 -31.67
CA ARG A 161 1.36 -6.87 -32.98
C ARG A 161 2.55 -6.76 -33.93
N ARG A 162 3.20 -5.60 -33.99
CA ARG A 162 4.40 -5.37 -34.82
C ARG A 162 5.55 -6.25 -34.41
N ILE A 163 5.84 -6.34 -33.11
CA ILE A 163 6.89 -7.21 -32.57
C ILE A 163 6.59 -8.67 -32.91
N LYS A 164 5.36 -9.13 -32.69
CA LYS A 164 4.94 -10.49 -33.02
C LYS A 164 5.07 -10.79 -34.51
N HIS A 165 4.62 -9.89 -35.38
CA HIS A 165 4.75 -10.05 -36.83
C HIS A 165 6.22 -10.09 -37.27
N LYS A 166 7.08 -9.23 -36.71
CA LYS A 166 8.51 -9.20 -37.07
C LYS A 166 9.21 -10.46 -36.57
N PHE A 167 8.93 -10.93 -35.35
CA PHE A 167 9.48 -12.18 -34.82
C PHE A 167 9.16 -13.38 -35.73
N LEU A 168 7.91 -13.49 -36.19
CA LEU A 168 7.49 -14.57 -37.08
C LEU A 168 8.13 -14.52 -38.47
N ASN A 169 8.66 -13.37 -38.89
CA ASN A 169 9.21 -13.15 -40.24
C ASN A 169 10.73 -12.86 -40.24
N SER A 170 11.39 -12.89 -39.10
CA SER A 170 12.83 -12.66 -39.01
C SER A 170 13.60 -13.92 -39.45
N ALA A 171 14.64 -13.75 -40.27
CA ALA A 171 15.44 -14.87 -40.76
C ALA A 171 16.32 -15.48 -39.65
N ASN A 172 16.65 -14.69 -38.61
CA ASN A 172 17.34 -15.16 -37.41
C ASN A 172 17.12 -14.21 -36.21
N CYS A 173 17.55 -14.65 -35.02
CA CYS A 173 17.41 -13.89 -33.77
C CYS A 173 18.22 -12.57 -33.75
N LEU A 174 19.36 -12.49 -34.43
CA LEU A 174 20.20 -11.27 -34.46
C LEU A 174 19.50 -10.14 -35.22
N GLU A 175 18.86 -10.45 -36.35
CA GLU A 175 18.08 -9.49 -37.13
C GLU A 175 16.91 -8.94 -36.31
N PHE A 176 16.26 -9.80 -35.52
CA PHE A 176 15.17 -9.40 -34.63
C PHE A 176 15.63 -8.47 -33.49
N LEU A 177 16.75 -8.79 -32.84
CA LEU A 177 17.32 -7.97 -31.75
C LEU A 177 17.81 -6.59 -32.23
N LEU A 178 18.41 -6.53 -33.42
CA LEU A 178 18.78 -5.26 -34.06
C LEU A 178 17.55 -4.39 -34.33
N TRP A 179 16.46 -5.00 -34.79
CA TRP A 179 15.21 -4.27 -35.04
C TRP A 179 14.55 -3.77 -33.75
N ILE A 180 14.54 -4.55 -32.66
CA ILE A 180 14.07 -4.05 -31.35
C ILE A 180 14.92 -2.87 -30.88
N SER A 181 16.24 -2.97 -30.99
CA SER A 181 17.16 -1.90 -30.58
C SER A 181 16.90 -0.61 -31.37
N LEU A 182 16.68 -0.71 -32.68
CA LEU A 182 16.31 0.42 -33.52
C LEU A 182 14.94 0.99 -33.13
N MET A 183 13.93 0.17 -32.87
CA MET A 183 12.62 0.67 -32.43
C MET A 183 12.69 1.40 -31.09
N ASN A 184 13.42 0.84 -30.11
CA ASN A 184 13.62 1.50 -28.82
C ASN A 184 14.34 2.85 -29.01
N TRP A 185 15.34 2.91 -29.90
CA TRP A 185 16.01 4.15 -30.26
C TRP A 185 15.03 5.18 -30.83
N TYR A 186 14.19 4.82 -31.81
CA TYR A 186 13.19 5.73 -32.38
C TYR A 186 12.17 6.22 -31.35
N MET A 187 11.71 5.33 -30.45
CA MET A 187 10.80 5.71 -29.37
C MET A 187 11.44 6.70 -28.39
N ILE A 188 12.73 6.53 -28.07
CA ILE A 188 13.50 7.49 -27.26
C ILE A 188 13.61 8.83 -27.99
N MET A 189 13.91 8.84 -29.30
CA MET A 189 14.02 10.07 -30.09
C MET A 189 12.70 10.85 -30.21
N ASP A 190 11.56 10.17 -30.32
CA ASP A 190 10.24 10.82 -30.37
C ASP A 190 9.88 11.55 -29.06
N MET A 191 10.49 11.16 -27.93
CA MET A 191 10.25 11.81 -26.63
C MET A 191 11.00 13.12 -26.48
N GLU A 192 12.15 13.28 -27.13
CA GLU A 192 12.96 14.48 -27.03
C GLU A 192 12.35 15.70 -27.75
N GLY A 193 11.21 15.54 -28.43
CA GLY A 193 10.43 16.66 -28.96
C GLY A 193 11.30 17.61 -29.79
N GLY A 194 12.07 17.06 -30.73
CA GLY A 194 12.90 17.87 -31.63
C GLY A 194 14.05 18.58 -30.93
N THR A 195 15.20 17.92 -30.83
CA THR A 195 16.50 18.38 -31.33
C THR A 195 17.53 17.36 -30.90
N ALA A 196 17.98 16.53 -31.84
CA ALA A 196 19.15 15.72 -31.62
C ALA A 196 20.36 16.65 -31.48
N VAL A 197 20.84 16.83 -30.24
CA VAL A 197 22.15 17.44 -30.00
C VAL A 197 23.18 16.32 -30.07
N TYR A 198 23.80 16.15 -31.24
CA TYR A 198 25.01 15.34 -31.37
C TYR A 198 26.25 16.23 -31.33
N LYS A 199 27.29 15.68 -30.71
CA LYS A 199 28.66 16.20 -30.76
C LYS A 199 29.34 15.73 -32.04
#